data_AF-A0A415E7B5-F1
#
_entry.id   AF-A0A415E7B5-F1
#
_cell.length_a   1.000
_cell.length_b   1.000
_cell.length_c   1.000
_cell.angle_alpha   90.00
_cell.angle_beta   90.00
_cell.angle_gamma   90.00
#
_symmetry.space_group_name_H-M   'P 1'
#
loop_
_entity.id
_entity.type
_entity.pdbx_description
1 polymer ?
#
loop_
_entity_poly.entity_id
_entity_poly.type
_entity_poly.pdbx_seq_one_letter_code
_entity_poly.pdbx_strand_id
1 'polypeptide(L)'
;MDKKIKQNIILILLLINLTATGGLAVYLFAGSESQDAETAVFHDMETKQKYTLYIGTNDKDTYNQLISTAKARKIVDRICTKHVEGYTSSEAKGGWVDETGALTQENTLVYSFYDVKDSQIKAIMDEVLSKLNQNSILLEIAENRSVYYYGEKE
;
A
#
# COMPACT_ATOMS: atom_id res chain seq x y z
N MET A 1 -31.24 -21.97 -60.11
CA MET A 1 -31.47 -22.31 -58.69
C MET A 1 -32.91 -21.99 -58.34
N ASP A 2 -33.69 -23.00 -57.96
CA ASP A 2 -35.14 -22.91 -57.70
C ASP A 2 -35.46 -21.92 -56.55
N LYS A 3 -36.55 -21.16 -56.69
CA LYS A 3 -37.03 -20.19 -55.70
C LYS A 3 -37.35 -20.85 -54.36
N LYS A 4 -37.85 -22.09 -54.38
CA LYS A 4 -38.06 -22.91 -53.16
C LYS A 4 -36.75 -23.29 -52.49
N ILE A 5 -35.73 -23.64 -53.28
CA ILE A 5 -34.40 -23.97 -52.76
C ILE A 5 -33.75 -22.75 -52.11
N LYS A 6 -33.91 -21.54 -52.68
CA LYS A 6 -33.43 -20.29 -52.07
C LYS A 6 -34.11 -19.98 -50.74
N GLN A 7 -35.43 -20.16 -50.62
CA GLN A 7 -36.16 -19.93 -49.36
C GLN A 7 -35.75 -20.93 -48.27
N ASN A 8 -35.56 -22.21 -48.63
CA ASN A 8 -35.14 -23.22 -47.68
C ASN A 8 -33.71 -22.97 -47.17
N ILE A 9 -32.79 -22.51 -48.04
CA ILE A 9 -31.42 -22.14 -47.64
C ILE A 9 -31.44 -20.93 -46.70
N ILE A 10 -32.26 -19.92 -46.96
CA ILE A 10 -32.38 -18.73 -46.09
C ILE A 10 -32.95 -19.11 -44.72
N LEU A 11 -33.95 -19.98 -44.65
CA LEU A 11 -34.51 -20.45 -43.38
C LEU A 11 -33.48 -21.24 -42.55
N ILE A 12 -32.68 -22.09 -43.20
CA ILE A 12 -31.62 -22.86 -42.53
C ILE A 12 -30.54 -21.92 -41.97
N LEU A 13 -30.12 -20.89 -42.72
CA LEU A 13 -29.15 -19.91 -42.26
C LEU A 13 -29.66 -19.05 -41.08
N LEU A 14 -30.97 -18.77 -41.02
CA LEU A 14 -31.60 -18.07 -39.89
C LEU A 14 -31.66 -18.95 -38.62
N LEU A 15 -31.93 -20.25 -38.76
CA LEU A 15 -31.96 -21.21 -37.64
C LEU A 15 -30.55 -21.45 -37.03
N ILE A 16 -29.50 -21.46 -37.85
CA ILE A 16 -28.12 -21.61 -37.38
C ILE A 16 -27.67 -20.40 -36.54
N ASN A 17 -28.07 -19.18 -36.90
CA ASN A 17 -27.73 -17.98 -36.12
C ASN A 17 -28.45 -17.91 -34.76
N LEU A 18 -29.63 -18.51 -34.63
CA LEU A 18 -30.40 -18.52 -33.38
C LEU A 18 -29.80 -19.46 -32.32
N THR A 19 -29.12 -20.54 -32.74
CA THR A 19 -28.49 -21.51 -31.82
C THR A 19 -27.08 -21.08 -31.40
N ALA A 20 -26.34 -20.35 -32.25
CA ALA A 20 -25.02 -19.82 -31.93
C ALA A 20 -25.04 -18.75 -30.83
N THR A 21 -26.11 -17.94 -30.76
CA THR A 21 -26.26 -16.90 -29.73
C THR A 21 -26.80 -17.45 -28.40
N GLY A 22 -27.68 -18.45 -28.44
CA GLY A 22 -28.19 -19.12 -27.23
C GLY A 22 -27.12 -19.96 -26.50
N GLY A 23 -26.27 -20.68 -27.25
CA GLY A 23 -25.20 -21.49 -26.66
C GLY A 23 -24.12 -20.66 -25.96
N LEU A 24 -23.79 -19.48 -26.48
CA LEU A 24 -22.81 -18.57 -25.87
C LEU A 24 -23.31 -17.97 -24.55
N ALA A 25 -24.60 -17.64 -24.48
CA ALA A 25 -25.22 -17.15 -23.24
C ALA A 25 -25.25 -18.26 -22.17
N VAL A 26 -25.62 -19.49 -22.52
CA VAL A 26 -25.59 -20.63 -21.58
C VAL A 26 -24.17 -20.96 -21.13
N TYR A 27 -23.16 -20.87 -22.00
CA TYR A 27 -21.76 -21.06 -21.61
C TYR A 27 -21.26 -19.96 -20.66
N LEU A 28 -21.69 -18.70 -20.85
CA LEU A 28 -21.38 -17.60 -19.95
C LEU A 28 -22.11 -17.70 -18.60
N PHE A 29 -23.34 -18.25 -18.57
CA PHE A 29 -24.11 -18.48 -17.34
C PHE A 29 -23.74 -19.77 -16.59
N ALA A 30 -23.25 -20.80 -17.28
CA ALA A 30 -22.78 -22.04 -16.66
C ALA A 30 -21.28 -21.97 -16.30
N GLY A 31 -20.51 -21.13 -16.98
CA GLY A 31 -19.11 -20.84 -16.65
C GLY A 31 -18.92 -19.95 -15.42
N SER A 32 -20.02 -19.42 -14.85
CA SER A 32 -20.02 -18.80 -13.53
C SER A 32 -20.32 -19.83 -12.43
N GLU A 33 -19.70 -21.00 -12.49
CA GLU A 33 -19.50 -21.80 -11.28
C GLU A 33 -18.35 -21.15 -10.51
N SER A 34 -18.75 -20.52 -9.42
CA SER A 34 -17.95 -19.89 -8.38
C SER A 34 -16.67 -20.65 -8.05
N GLN A 35 -15.53 -20.04 -8.37
CA GLN A 35 -14.28 -20.23 -7.62
C GLN A 35 -14.41 -19.60 -6.22
N ASP A 36 -15.33 -20.11 -5.41
CA ASP A 36 -15.48 -19.71 -4.00
C ASP A 36 -15.05 -20.88 -3.10
N ALA A 37 -13.78 -21.27 -3.21
CA ALA A 37 -13.20 -22.31 -2.35
C ALA A 37 -11.73 -22.04 -1.97
N GLU A 38 -11.34 -20.77 -1.87
CA GLU A 38 -10.09 -20.35 -1.20
C GLU A 38 -10.36 -19.25 -0.14
N THR A 39 -11.62 -19.10 0.25
CA THR A 39 -12.11 -17.96 1.04
C THR A 39 -12.37 -18.40 2.48
N ALA A 40 -11.33 -18.38 3.33
CA ALA A 40 -11.44 -18.21 4.81
C ALA A 40 -10.11 -18.42 5.60
N VAL A 41 -8.92 -18.09 5.08
CA VAL A 41 -7.69 -18.20 5.91
C VAL A 41 -7.47 -16.96 6.80
N PHE A 42 -8.02 -15.81 6.42
CA PHE A 42 -7.83 -14.53 7.11
C PHE A 42 -9.14 -14.02 7.70
N HIS A 43 -9.56 -14.60 8.82
CA HIS A 43 -10.90 -14.37 9.39
C HIS A 43 -11.13 -12.98 10.03
N ASP A 44 -10.10 -12.14 10.17
CA ASP A 44 -10.18 -10.82 10.83
C ASP A 44 -9.46 -9.72 10.04
N MET A 45 -9.69 -9.65 8.72
CA MET A 45 -9.15 -8.54 7.92
C MET A 45 -9.84 -7.22 8.28
N GLU A 46 -9.11 -6.35 8.97
CA GLU A 46 -9.57 -5.01 9.31
C GLU A 46 -8.91 -3.96 8.40
N THR A 47 -9.68 -2.94 7.99
CA THR A 47 -9.12 -1.74 7.36
C THR A 47 -8.54 -0.86 8.45
N LYS A 48 -7.22 -0.61 8.39
CA LYS A 48 -6.49 0.18 9.37
C LYS A 48 -5.62 1.23 8.71
N GLN A 49 -5.35 2.30 9.43
CA GLN A 49 -4.38 3.30 9.01
C GLN A 49 -2.95 2.80 9.26
N LYS A 50 -2.12 2.93 8.24
CA LYS A 50 -0.67 2.82 8.30
C LYS A 50 -0.09 4.22 8.24
N TYR A 51 0.86 4.50 9.13
CA TYR A 51 1.65 5.73 9.11
C TYR A 51 3.06 5.40 8.67
N THR A 52 3.62 6.17 7.74
CA THR A 52 5.03 6.09 7.36
C THR A 52 5.68 7.45 7.57
N LEU A 53 6.71 7.50 8.41
CA LEU A 53 7.54 8.69 8.63
C LEU A 53 8.82 8.58 7.81
N TYR A 54 9.13 9.61 7.04
CA TYR A 54 10.40 9.78 6.35
C TYR A 54 11.19 10.91 7.01
N ILE A 55 12.26 10.54 7.71
CA ILE A 55 13.01 11.41 8.62
C ILE A 55 14.39 11.67 8.03
N GLY A 56 14.67 12.92 7.67
CA GLY A 56 16.00 13.38 7.28
C GLY A 56 17.02 13.29 8.42
N THR A 57 18.30 13.34 8.06
CA THR A 57 19.41 13.29 9.03
C THR A 57 20.35 14.49 8.92
N ASN A 58 20.16 15.36 7.92
CA ASN A 58 20.88 16.61 7.78
C ASN A 58 20.31 17.64 8.75
N ASP A 59 21.17 18.27 9.52
CA ASP A 59 20.80 19.35 10.42
C ASP A 59 20.24 20.55 9.64
N LYS A 60 19.12 21.13 10.10
CA LYS A 60 18.40 22.18 9.37
C LYS A 60 19.17 23.49 9.23
N ASP A 61 20.13 23.75 10.12
CA ASP A 61 20.87 25.02 10.17
C ASP A 61 22.13 24.95 9.30
N THR A 62 22.74 23.77 9.22
CA THR A 62 24.01 23.54 8.48
C THR A 62 23.83 22.81 7.16
N TYR A 63 22.66 22.21 6.91
CA TYR A 63 22.38 21.33 5.76
C TYR A 63 23.32 20.13 5.65
N ASN A 64 24.00 19.78 6.74
CA ASN A 64 24.98 18.71 6.79
C ASN A 64 24.59 17.65 7.82
N GLN A 65 24.96 16.41 7.56
CA GLN A 65 24.76 15.34 8.52
C GLN A 65 25.77 15.45 9.68
N LEU A 66 25.33 15.98 10.82
CA LEU A 66 26.18 16.18 12.00
C LEU A 66 26.35 14.90 12.84
N ILE A 67 25.45 13.93 12.70
CA ILE A 67 25.51 12.63 13.38
C ILE A 67 25.35 11.49 12.39
N SER A 68 26.03 10.38 12.63
CA SER A 68 25.88 9.20 11.77
C SER A 68 24.44 8.68 11.74
N THR A 69 24.05 8.07 10.62
CA THR A 69 22.71 7.48 10.42
C THR A 69 22.39 6.47 11.52
N ALA A 70 23.37 5.66 11.93
CA ALA A 70 23.22 4.72 13.04
C ALA A 70 22.95 5.42 14.39
N LYS A 71 23.56 6.59 14.65
CA LYS A 71 23.29 7.37 15.85
C LYS A 71 21.91 8.02 15.80
N ALA A 72 21.50 8.56 14.65
CA ALA A 72 20.16 9.08 14.44
C ALA A 72 19.10 7.98 14.65
N ARG A 73 19.30 6.79 14.07
CA ARG A 73 18.43 5.62 14.25
C ARG A 73 18.25 5.28 15.73
N LYS A 74 19.34 5.17 16.51
CA LYS A 74 19.28 4.92 17.96
C LYS A 74 18.52 6.00 18.76
N ILE A 75 18.48 7.23 18.26
CA ILE A 75 17.70 8.30 18.88
C ILE A 75 16.22 8.10 18.56
N VAL A 76 15.88 7.90 17.28
CA VAL A 76 14.49 7.69 16.83
C VAL A 76 13.89 6.41 17.43
N ASP A 77 14.62 5.29 17.43
CA ASP A 77 14.20 4.03 18.05
C ASP A 77 13.78 4.22 19.52
N ARG A 78 14.58 5.01 20.27
CA ARG A 78 14.30 5.33 21.67
C ARG A 78 13.10 6.25 21.85
N ILE A 79 12.82 7.12 20.89
CA ILE A 79 11.63 7.96 20.92
C ILE A 79 10.41 7.09 20.63
N CYS A 80 10.45 6.26 19.59
CA CYS A 80 9.36 5.36 19.21
C CYS A 80 8.96 4.43 20.36
N THR A 81 9.93 3.77 21.02
CA THR A 81 9.67 2.85 22.14
C THR A 81 9.04 3.49 23.38
N LYS A 82 9.01 4.83 23.50
CA LYS A 82 8.25 5.51 24.57
C LYS A 82 6.76 5.61 24.27
N HIS A 83 6.39 5.61 22.99
CA HIS A 83 5.07 6.03 22.52
C HIS A 83 4.27 4.90 21.89
N VAL A 84 4.93 3.88 21.34
CA VAL A 84 4.28 2.77 20.61
C VAL A 84 4.87 1.42 21.00
N GLU A 85 4.08 0.37 20.81
CA GLU A 85 4.47 -1.02 21.13
C GLU A 85 5.30 -1.67 20.01
N GLY A 86 5.16 -1.19 18.78
CA GLY A 86 5.84 -1.75 17.63
C GLY A 86 5.99 -0.76 16.48
N TYR A 87 7.05 -0.96 15.72
CA TYR A 87 7.32 -0.26 14.46
C TYR A 87 8.31 -1.07 13.62
N THR A 88 8.31 -0.83 12.32
CA THR A 88 9.33 -1.37 11.40
C THR A 88 10.14 -0.21 10.85
N SER A 89 11.47 -0.34 10.76
CA SER A 89 12.32 0.73 10.25
C SER A 89 13.35 0.28 9.23
N SER A 90 13.59 1.12 8.22
CA SER A 90 14.60 0.94 7.18
C SER A 90 15.39 2.23 6.94
N GLU A 91 16.47 2.13 6.16
CA GLU A 91 17.27 3.27 5.72
C GLU A 91 17.04 3.50 4.22
N ALA A 92 16.99 4.76 3.83
CA ALA A 92 16.75 5.20 2.47
C ALA A 92 17.64 6.42 2.13
N LYS A 93 17.56 6.85 0.86
CA LYS A 93 18.13 8.11 0.40
C LYS A 93 16.98 9.04 0.01
N GLY A 94 16.88 10.16 0.70
CA GLY A 94 15.92 11.21 0.40
C GLY A 94 16.54 12.26 -0.51
N GLY A 95 15.70 12.93 -1.29
CA GLY A 95 16.09 14.12 -2.01
C GLY A 95 14.92 15.05 -2.24
N TRP A 96 15.16 16.35 -2.12
CA TRP A 96 14.19 17.38 -2.45
C TRP A 96 14.89 18.56 -3.10
N VAL A 97 14.12 19.30 -3.88
CA VAL A 97 14.57 20.55 -4.49
C VAL A 97 14.01 21.68 -3.63
N ASP A 98 14.88 22.56 -3.16
CA ASP A 98 14.45 23.74 -2.41
C ASP A 98 13.93 24.85 -3.33
N GLU A 99 13.47 25.94 -2.73
CA GLU A 99 12.96 27.13 -3.43
C GLU A 99 13.98 27.82 -4.34
N THR A 100 15.27 27.56 -4.16
CA THR A 100 16.36 28.08 -5.00
C THR A 100 16.66 27.18 -6.21
N GLY A 101 16.00 26.02 -6.29
CA GLY A 101 16.25 25.00 -7.31
C GLY A 101 17.42 24.08 -6.98
N ALA A 102 18.00 24.17 -5.78
CA ALA A 102 19.10 23.31 -5.38
C ALA A 102 18.57 21.94 -4.93
N LEU A 103 19.13 20.87 -5.52
CA LEU A 103 18.85 19.51 -5.09
C LEU A 103 19.64 19.21 -3.81
N THR A 104 18.93 18.99 -2.72
CA THR A 104 19.49 18.42 -1.50
C THR A 104 19.25 16.92 -1.49
N GLN A 105 20.28 16.14 -1.17
CA GLN A 105 20.19 14.70 -0.97
C GLN A 105 20.74 14.33 0.41
N GLU A 106 20.09 13.39 1.07
CA GLU A 106 20.50 12.99 2.42
C GLU A 106 20.20 11.51 2.73
N ASN A 107 20.78 11.04 3.84
CA ASN A 107 20.34 9.80 4.45
C ASN A 107 18.98 10.02 5.13
N THR A 108 18.06 9.10 4.90
CA THR A 108 16.70 9.15 5.44
C THR A 108 16.40 7.88 6.21
N LEU A 109 15.77 8.04 7.37
CA LEU A 109 15.22 6.94 8.14
C LEU A 109 13.73 6.81 7.82
N VAL A 110 13.28 5.60 7.53
CA VAL A 110 11.86 5.32 7.24
C VAL A 110 11.30 4.47 8.36
N TYR A 111 10.20 4.92 8.97
CA TYR A 111 9.52 4.20 10.05
C TYR A 111 8.05 3.98 9.70
N SER A 112 7.61 2.73 9.72
CA SER A 112 6.21 2.34 9.48
C SER A 112 5.56 1.87 10.77
N PHE A 113 4.32 2.33 10.99
CA PHE A 113 3.53 2.06 12.18
C PHE A 113 2.15 1.53 11.78
N TYR A 114 1.68 0.55 12.56
CA TYR A 114 0.36 -0.08 12.46
C TYR A 114 -0.25 -0.08 13.87
N ASP A 115 -1.59 -0.03 13.96
CA ASP A 115 -2.31 -0.07 15.25
C ASP A 115 -1.93 1.03 16.26
N VAL A 116 -1.69 2.25 15.75
CA VAL A 116 -1.31 3.41 16.56
C VAL A 116 -2.30 4.55 16.38
N LYS A 117 -2.36 5.44 17.37
CA LYS A 117 -3.18 6.65 17.36
C LYS A 117 -2.41 7.84 16.76
N ASP A 118 -3.14 8.75 16.11
CA ASP A 118 -2.59 10.03 15.63
C ASP A 118 -1.78 10.78 16.68
N SER A 119 -2.24 10.78 17.94
CA SER A 119 -1.56 11.46 19.04
C SER A 119 -0.19 10.86 19.37
N GLN A 120 -0.01 9.54 19.21
CA GLN A 120 1.27 8.86 19.41
C GLN A 120 2.24 9.21 18.28
N ILE A 121 1.77 9.21 17.03
CA ILE A 121 2.57 9.61 15.87
C ILE A 121 3.01 11.07 15.97
N LYS A 122 2.10 11.96 16.36
CA LYS A 122 2.43 13.38 16.59
C LYS A 122 3.51 13.54 17.66
N ALA A 123 3.38 12.86 18.81
CA ALA A 123 4.36 12.94 19.89
C ALA A 123 5.75 12.46 19.45
N ILE A 124 5.82 11.39 18.65
CA ILE A 124 7.07 10.92 18.04
C ILE A 124 7.68 12.01 17.15
N MET A 125 6.89 12.58 16.22
CA MET A 125 7.39 13.60 15.30
C MET A 125 7.91 14.84 16.04
N ASP A 126 7.18 15.34 17.04
CA ASP A 126 7.59 16.51 17.83
C ASP A 126 8.95 16.27 18.53
N GLU A 127 9.13 15.10 19.16
CA GLU A 127 10.41 14.74 19.80
C GLU A 127 11.54 14.54 18.78
N VAL A 128 11.26 13.91 17.63
CA VAL A 128 12.27 13.67 16.58
C VAL A 128 12.75 15.00 15.99
N LEU A 129 11.85 15.91 15.64
CA LEU A 129 12.19 17.24 15.12
C LEU A 129 13.12 17.98 16.07
N SER A 130 12.80 17.97 17.37
CA SER A 130 13.62 18.59 18.40
C SER A 130 14.98 17.90 18.58
N LYS A 131 15.03 16.57 18.63
CA LYS A 131 16.25 15.81 18.92
C LYS A 131 17.24 15.73 17.76
N LEU A 132 16.75 15.79 16.53
CA LEU A 132 17.56 15.72 15.33
C LEU A 132 17.77 17.09 14.66
N ASN A 133 17.24 18.17 15.26
CA ASN A 133 17.26 19.53 14.73
C ASN A 133 16.81 19.58 13.25
N GLN A 134 15.66 18.98 12.97
CA GLN A 134 15.08 18.88 11.62
C GLN A 134 14.06 19.99 11.37
N ASN A 135 13.90 20.39 10.11
CA ASN A 135 12.86 21.35 9.73
C ASN A 135 11.47 20.69 9.64
N SER A 136 11.43 19.48 9.09
CA SER A 136 10.18 18.75 8.82
C SER A 136 10.42 17.24 8.77
N ILE A 137 9.33 16.50 8.94
CA ILE A 137 9.25 15.06 8.68
C ILE A 137 8.12 14.88 7.67
N LEU A 138 8.35 14.12 6.60
CA LEU A 138 7.25 13.74 5.70
C LEU A 138 6.47 12.61 6.37
N LEU A 139 5.16 12.83 6.54
CA LEU A 139 4.22 11.83 7.02
C LEU A 139 3.33 11.38 5.86
N GLU A 140 3.32 10.08 5.59
CA GLU A 140 2.38 9.41 4.71
C GLU A 140 1.36 8.65 5.55
N ILE A 141 0.08 8.77 5.19
CA ILE A 141 -1.03 8.05 5.82
C ILE A 141 -1.72 7.26 4.72
N ALA A 142 -1.85 5.95 4.92
CA ALA A 142 -2.51 5.05 3.97
C ALA A 142 -3.49 4.13 4.71
N GLU A 143 -4.67 3.92 4.13
CA GLU A 143 -5.60 2.89 4.58
C GLU A 143 -5.24 1.55 3.95
N ASN A 144 -5.00 0.54 4.77
CA ASN A 144 -4.61 -0.79 4.32
C ASN A 144 -5.45 -1.86 5.01
N ARG A 145 -5.79 -2.92 4.27
CA ARG A 145 -6.35 -4.14 4.87
C ARG A 145 -5.19 -4.96 5.44
N SER A 146 -5.23 -5.21 6.75
CA SER A 146 -4.15 -5.90 7.45
C SER A 146 -4.72 -6.96 8.40
N VAL A 147 -3.98 -8.05 8.59
CA VAL A 147 -4.31 -9.14 9.52
C VAL A 147 -3.01 -9.67 10.12
N TYR A 148 -3.00 -9.91 11.44
CA TYR A 148 -1.91 -10.63 12.09
C TYR A 148 -2.18 -12.13 11.99
N TYR A 149 -1.19 -12.87 11.51
CA TYR A 149 -1.24 -14.33 11.47
C TYR A 149 -0.43 -14.91 12.63
N TYR A 150 -1.08 -15.75 13.44
CA TYR A 150 -0.50 -16.32 14.66
C TYR A 150 -0.16 -17.81 14.57
N GLY A 151 -0.33 -18.43 13.39
CA GLY A 151 -0.18 -19.88 13.24
C GLY A 151 -1.35 -20.67 13.85
N GLU A 152 -1.27 -22.00 13.77
CA GLU A 152 -2.19 -22.88 14.48
C GLU A 152 -1.95 -22.75 16.00
N LYS A 153 -3.02 -22.51 16.77
CA LYS A 153 -2.93 -22.54 18.23
C LYS A 153 -2.92 -24.01 18.67
N GLU A 154 -1.83 -24.46 19.30
CA GLU A 154 -1.77 -25.74 20.03
C GLU A 154 -2.67 -25.73 21.28
#